data_AF-A0A935CQK3-F1
#
_entry.id   AF-A0A935CQK3-F1
#
_cell.length_a   1.000
_cell.length_b   1.000
_cell.length_c   1.000
_cell.angle_alpha   90.00
_cell.angle_beta   90.00
_cell.angle_gamma   90.00
#
_symmetry.space_group_name_H-M   'P 1'
#
loop_
_entity.id
_entity.type
_entity.pdbx_description
1 polymer ?
#
loop_
_entity_poly.entity_id
_entity_poly.type
_entity_poly.pdbx_seq_one_letter_code
_entity_poly.pdbx_strand_id
1 'polypeptide(L)'
;MARSAGGIGPNQAAADHPTTLFNYWGLDAIQKGQFEEPQPNLVPGSQVASTCVRFGSQHVLYSKLRPYLNKVIVPSVEGIGTTEWVVLKPDPALIDRRFLAYKR
;
A
#
# COMPACT_ATOMS: atom_id res chain seq x y z
N MET A 1 -21.46 5.01 17.40
CA MET A 1 -21.92 4.18 16.26
C MET A 1 -21.02 4.44 15.07
N ALA A 2 -19.92 3.70 14.95
CA ALA A 2 -19.01 3.83 13.80
C ALA A 2 -19.59 3.03 12.64
N ARG A 3 -19.98 3.71 11.56
CA ARG A 3 -20.42 3.05 10.32
C ARG A 3 -19.23 2.27 9.77
N SER A 4 -19.37 0.95 9.69
CA SER A 4 -18.48 0.11 8.91
C SER A 4 -18.54 0.58 7.46
N ALA A 5 -17.48 1.23 6.99
CA ALA A 5 -17.28 1.42 5.56
C ALA A 5 -17.28 0.02 4.95
N GLY A 6 -18.23 -0.24 4.04
CA GLY A 6 -18.31 -1.51 3.32
C GLY A 6 -16.96 -1.80 2.69
N GLY A 7 -16.23 -2.76 3.27
CA GLY A 7 -14.93 -3.16 2.80
C GLY A 7 -15.06 -3.68 1.38
N ILE A 8 -14.51 -2.93 0.43
CA ILE A 8 -14.47 -3.34 -0.97
C ILE A 8 -13.63 -4.62 -1.03
N GLY A 9 -14.25 -5.71 -1.49
CA GLY A 9 -13.61 -7.03 -1.55
C GLY A 9 -12.30 -7.02 -2.36
N PRO A 10 -11.43 -8.02 -2.17
CA PRO A 10 -10.06 -8.03 -2.71
C PRO A 10 -9.96 -7.93 -4.24
N ASN A 11 -11.05 -8.19 -4.98
CA ASN A 11 -11.07 -8.25 -6.44
C ASN A 11 -11.85 -7.12 -7.14
N GLN A 12 -12.23 -6.04 -6.46
CA GLN A 12 -12.93 -4.91 -7.11
C GLN A 12 -11.93 -3.78 -7.47
N ALA A 13 -12.04 -3.25 -8.69
CA ALA A 13 -11.18 -2.18 -9.18
C ALA A 13 -11.59 -0.84 -8.55
N ALA A 14 -10.62 0.04 -8.32
CA ALA A 14 -10.92 1.39 -7.82
C ALA A 14 -11.80 2.18 -8.80
N ALA A 15 -11.66 1.91 -10.10
CA ALA A 15 -12.48 2.51 -11.16
C ALA A 15 -13.98 2.17 -11.06
N ASP A 16 -14.33 1.03 -10.46
CA ASP A 16 -15.74 0.64 -10.24
C ASP A 16 -16.43 1.51 -9.18
N HIS A 17 -15.64 2.26 -8.40
CA HIS A 17 -16.07 3.11 -7.29
C HIS A 17 -15.58 4.55 -7.47
N PRO A 18 -16.04 5.26 -8.53
CA PRO A 18 -15.41 6.49 -9.00
C PRO A 18 -15.42 7.65 -7.99
N THR A 19 -16.40 7.68 -7.07
CA THR A 19 -16.55 8.70 -6.03
C THR A 19 -15.95 8.31 -4.69
N THR A 20 -15.58 7.03 -4.51
CA THR A 20 -14.96 6.57 -3.27
C THR A 20 -13.52 7.07 -3.21
N LEU A 21 -13.15 7.65 -2.06
CA LEU A 21 -11.78 8.06 -1.82
C LEU A 21 -10.95 6.86 -1.36
N PHE A 22 -9.79 6.68 -1.98
CA PHE A 22 -8.82 5.68 -1.63
C PHE A 22 -7.50 6.33 -1.23
N ASN A 23 -6.86 5.83 -0.19
CA ASN A 23 -5.45 6.16 0.06
C ASN A 23 -4.59 5.47 -1.00
N TYR A 24 -4.00 6.23 -1.91
CA TYR A 24 -3.20 5.72 -3.01
C TYR A 24 -1.71 6.04 -2.84
N TRP A 25 -0.87 5.02 -2.79
CA TRP A 25 0.58 5.20 -2.80
C TRP A 25 1.22 4.65 -4.08
N GLY A 26 1.71 5.56 -4.92
CA GLY A 26 2.63 5.26 -6.02
C GLY A 26 4.08 5.10 -5.52
N LEU A 27 5.00 4.77 -6.43
CA LEU A 27 6.44 4.70 -6.09
C LEU A 27 7.04 6.07 -5.74
N ASP A 28 6.40 7.15 -6.15
CA ASP A 28 6.73 8.54 -5.85
C ASP A 28 6.30 8.98 -4.44
N ALA A 29 5.43 8.20 -3.76
CA ALA A 29 5.03 8.46 -2.40
C ALA A 29 6.19 8.38 -1.39
N ILE A 30 7.29 7.68 -1.72
CA ILE A 30 8.50 7.61 -0.90
C ILE A 30 9.78 7.87 -1.67
N GLN A 31 10.77 8.39 -0.93
CA GLN A 31 12.13 8.59 -1.42
C GLN A 31 12.99 7.33 -1.33
N LYS A 32 14.14 7.35 -2.01
CA LYS A 32 15.14 6.27 -1.94
C LYS A 32 15.63 6.10 -0.49
N GLY A 33 15.67 4.87 0.01
CA GLY A 33 16.16 4.56 1.35
C GLY A 33 15.27 5.06 2.48
N GLN A 34 14.06 5.50 2.18
CA GLN A 34 13.06 5.89 3.17
C GLN A 34 12.29 4.65 3.65
N PHE A 35 12.07 4.58 4.97
CA PHE A 35 11.28 3.54 5.65
C PHE A 35 10.02 4.08 6.31
N GLU A 36 9.85 5.40 6.28
CA GLU A 36 8.70 6.06 6.88
C GLU A 36 7.45 5.82 6.05
N GLU A 37 6.34 5.65 6.76
CA GLU A 37 5.03 5.61 6.13
C GLU A 37 4.75 6.95 5.45
N PRO A 38 4.39 6.96 4.15
CA PRO A 38 4.03 8.20 3.48
C PRO A 38 2.81 8.85 4.12
N GLN A 39 2.66 10.16 3.90
CA GLN A 39 1.41 10.83 4.23
C GLN A 39 0.24 10.22 3.43
N PRO A 40 -0.97 10.19 4.00
CA PRO A 40 -2.15 9.75 3.27
C PRO A 40 -2.35 10.57 2.00
N ASN A 41 -2.64 9.90 0.90
CA ASN A 41 -2.91 10.52 -0.39
C ASN A 41 -4.29 10.05 -0.88
N LEU A 42 -5.33 10.81 -0.52
CA LEU A 42 -6.71 10.45 -0.83
C LEU A 42 -7.07 10.88 -2.25
N VAL A 43 -7.29 9.89 -3.12
CA VAL A 43 -7.70 10.10 -4.51
C VAL A 43 -9.06 9.44 -4.76
N PRO A 44 -9.95 10.06 -5.55
CA PRO A 44 -11.18 9.41 -5.97
C PRO A 44 -10.86 8.22 -6.89
N GLY A 45 -11.65 7.16 -6.82
CA GLY A 45 -11.48 5.97 -7.65
C GLY A 45 -11.43 6.27 -9.16
N SER A 46 -12.07 7.35 -9.60
CA SER A 46 -12.03 7.83 -10.99
C SER A 46 -10.65 8.30 -11.46
N GLN A 47 -9.75 8.68 -10.55
CA GLN A 47 -8.36 9.06 -10.88
C GLN A 47 -7.41 7.86 -10.91
N VAL A 48 -7.86 6.69 -10.47
CA VAL A 48 -7.07 5.46 -10.46
C VAL A 48 -7.28 4.72 -11.78
N ALA A 49 -6.51 5.12 -12.79
CA ALA A 49 -6.67 4.63 -14.16
C ALA A 49 -6.19 3.17 -14.40
N SER A 50 -5.42 2.61 -13.47
CA SER A 50 -4.73 1.33 -13.64
C SER A 50 -5.11 0.30 -12.58
N THR A 51 -4.85 -0.98 -12.89
CA THR A 51 -4.92 -2.06 -11.91
C THR A 51 -4.07 -1.71 -10.70
N CYS A 52 -4.64 -1.87 -9.52
CA CYS A 52 -3.98 -1.58 -8.26
C CYS A 52 -3.85 -2.84 -7.41
N VAL A 53 -2.83 -2.84 -6.56
CA VAL A 53 -2.73 -3.79 -5.45
C VAL A 53 -3.38 -3.19 -4.21
N ARG A 54 -3.85 -4.04 -3.31
CA ARG A 54 -4.40 -3.64 -2.00
C ARG A 54 -3.38 -3.94 -0.92
N PHE A 55 -3.35 -3.10 0.11
CA PHE A 55 -2.53 -3.31 1.28
C PHE A 55 -3.24 -2.83 2.54
N GLY A 56 -2.61 -3.13 3.68
CA GLY A 56 -3.14 -2.84 5.01
C GLY A 56 -2.08 -3.08 6.07
N SER A 57 -2.45 -2.90 7.34
CA SER A 57 -1.54 -2.95 8.49
C SER A 57 -0.84 -4.29 8.75
N GLN A 58 -1.19 -5.33 7.99
CA GLN A 58 -0.54 -6.65 8.04
C GLN A 58 0.57 -6.82 6.98
N HIS A 59 0.77 -5.83 6.11
CA HIS A 59 1.63 -5.96 4.94
C HIS A 59 2.97 -5.22 5.05
N VAL A 60 3.88 -5.53 4.13
CA VAL A 60 5.07 -4.74 3.77
C VAL A 60 5.08 -4.54 2.26
N LEU A 61 5.36 -3.33 1.80
CA LEU A 61 5.41 -3.00 0.37
C LEU A 61 6.85 -2.82 -0.08
N TYR A 62 7.27 -3.54 -1.12
CA TYR A 62 8.58 -3.38 -1.75
C TYR A 62 8.47 -2.90 -3.19
N SER A 63 9.34 -1.98 -3.60
CA SER A 63 9.43 -1.61 -5.01
C SER A 63 10.00 -2.76 -5.85
N LYS A 64 9.25 -3.21 -6.86
CA LYS A 64 9.62 -4.33 -7.75
C LYS A 64 10.84 -4.03 -8.62
N LEU A 65 10.83 -2.92 -9.38
CA LEU A 65 11.79 -2.71 -10.48
C LEU A 65 13.16 -2.17 -10.08
N ARG A 66 13.38 -1.71 -8.84
CA ARG A 66 14.68 -1.19 -8.38
C ARG A 66 14.94 -1.49 -6.90
N PRO A 67 15.11 -2.77 -6.51
CA PRO A 67 15.27 -3.16 -5.10
C PRO A 67 16.43 -2.44 -4.40
N TYR A 68 17.48 -2.09 -5.14
CA TYR A 68 18.62 -1.33 -4.61
C TYR A 68 18.26 0.07 -4.10
N LEU A 69 17.18 0.69 -4.61
CA LEU A 69 16.67 1.96 -4.08
C LEU A 69 16.03 1.79 -2.71
N ASN A 70 15.70 0.55 -2.32
CA ASN A 70 15.18 0.20 -1.02
C ASN A 70 14.00 1.08 -0.61
N LYS A 71 13.04 1.20 -1.53
CA LYS A 71 11.75 1.83 -1.30
C LYS A 71 10.85 0.79 -0.64
N VAL A 72 10.67 0.93 0.68
CA VAL A 72 9.91 0.00 1.49
C VAL A 72 8.91 0.76 2.36
N ILE A 73 7.66 0.26 2.42
CA ILE A 73 6.62 0.82 3.29
C ILE A 73 6.13 -0.25 4.25
N VAL A 74 6.04 0.10 5.54
CA VAL A 74 5.39 -0.71 6.58
C VAL A 74 4.08 -0.01 6.97
N PRO A 75 2.99 -0.19 6.21
CA PRO A 75 1.74 0.55 6.39
C PRO A 75 1.14 0.35 7.79
N SER A 76 0.65 1.40 8.43
CA SER A 76 -0.28 1.32 9.57
C SER A 76 -1.74 1.43 9.11
N VAL A 77 -1.98 1.93 7.90
CA VAL A 77 -3.32 2.11 7.31
C VAL A 77 -3.61 1.17 6.14
N GLU A 78 -4.89 1.08 5.76
CA GLU A 78 -5.32 0.43 4.52
C GLU A 78 -5.22 1.38 3.32
N GLY A 79 -5.01 0.80 2.13
CA GLY A 79 -4.90 1.58 0.91
C GLY A 79 -4.72 0.72 -0.33
N ILE A 80 -4.53 1.42 -1.43
CA ILE A 80 -4.22 0.86 -2.74
C ILE A 80 -2.91 1.44 -3.25
N GLY A 81 -2.26 0.74 -4.16
CA GLY A 81 -1.05 1.23 -4.79
C GLY A 81 -0.85 0.65 -6.18
N THR A 82 0.16 1.16 -6.86
CA THR A 82 0.60 0.62 -8.15
C THR A 82 0.98 -0.86 -8.06
N THR A 83 0.80 -1.62 -9.14
CA THR A 83 1.27 -3.01 -9.29
C THR A 83 2.80 -3.16 -9.22
N GLU A 84 3.53 -2.06 -9.22
CA GLU A 84 4.96 -2.02 -8.98
C GLU A 84 5.34 -2.26 -7.51
N TRP A 85 4.35 -2.26 -6.61
CA TRP A 85 4.52 -2.77 -5.26
C TRP A 85 4.39 -4.29 -5.20
N VAL A 86 5.39 -4.94 -4.61
CA VAL A 86 5.25 -6.31 -4.10
C VAL A 86 4.66 -6.22 -2.70
N VAL A 87 3.43 -6.71 -2.53
CA VAL A 87 2.72 -6.72 -1.24
C VAL A 87 3.03 -8.04 -0.52
N LEU A 88 3.80 -7.97 0.57
CA LEU A 88 4.13 -9.12 1.39
C LEU A 88 3.25 -9.15 2.64
N LYS A 89 2.67 -10.31 2.96
CA LYS A 89 1.97 -10.57 4.22
C LYS A 89 2.79 -11.55 5.06
N PRO A 90 3.76 -11.09 5.86
CA PRO A 90 4.55 -11.97 6.71
C PRO A 90 3.69 -12.63 7.79
N ASP A 91 4.09 -13.82 8.22
CA ASP A 91 3.52 -14.49 9.39
C ASP A 91 4.07 -13.83 10.68
N PRO A 92 3.21 -13.17 11.48
CA PRO A 92 3.66 -12.52 12.71
C PRO A 92 4.18 -13.50 13.78
N ALA A 93 3.89 -14.81 13.68
CA ALA A 93 4.45 -15.82 14.56
C ALA A 93 5.92 -16.13 14.24
N LEU A 94 6.38 -15.83 13.02
CA LEU A 94 7.73 -16.13 12.55
C LEU A 94 8.63 -14.88 12.50
N ILE A 95 8.08 -13.72 12.14
CA ILE A 95 8.87 -12.52 11.89
C ILE A 95 8.08 -11.23 12.11
N ASP A 96 8.69 -10.24 12.78
CA ASP A 96 8.15 -8.87 12.77
C ASP A 96 8.35 -8.28 11.36
N ARG A 97 7.26 -7.82 10.75
CA ARG A 97 7.27 -7.17 9.44
C ARG A 97 8.22 -5.97 9.34
N ARG A 98 8.49 -5.26 10.44
CA ARG A 98 9.48 -4.17 10.51
C ARG A 98 10.90 -4.66 10.29
N PHE A 99 11.19 -5.91 10.67
CA PHE A 99 12.49 -6.51 10.44
C PHE A 99 12.75 -6.72 8.95
N LEU A 100 11.73 -7.12 8.17
CA LEU A 100 11.86 -7.22 6.72
C LEU A 100 12.23 -5.86 6.13
N ALA A 101 11.57 -4.81 6.58
CA ALA A 101 11.82 -3.46 6.08
C ALA A 101 13.17 -2.87 6.49
N TYR A 102 13.97 -3.52 7.33
CA TYR A 102 15.21 -2.93 7.82
C TYR A 102 16.34 -3.02 6.79
N LYS A 103 17.10 -1.94 6.60
CA LYS A 103 18.40 -1.94 5.89
C LYS A 103 19.44 -1.26 6.78
N ARG A 104 20.63 -1.87 6.86
CA ARG A 104 21.79 -1.35 7.58
C ARG A 104 22.48 -0.22 6.83
#